data_AF-A0A3D5M6D3-F1
#
_entry.id   AF-A0A3D5M6D3-F1
#
_cell.length_a   1.000
_cell.length_b   1.000
_cell.length_c   1.000
_cell.angle_alpha   90.00
_cell.angle_beta   90.00
_cell.angle_gamma   90.00
#
_symmetry.space_group_name_H-M   'P 1'
#
loop_
_entity.id
_entity.type
_entity.pdbx_description
1 polymer ?
#
loop_
_entity_poly.entity_id
_entity_poly.type
_entity_poly.pdbx_seq_one_letter_code
_entity_poly.pdbx_strand_id
1 'polypeptide(L)'
;MSSQYLTSPPQTSKIPKGIPYIIGNEAAERFSFYGMKGILVVFMTQYLFLLPGSQAVEPMVNATAVEYYHLFTTAVYFTPILGALLADIFLGKYMTILTL
;
A
#
# COMPACT_ATOMS: atom_id res chain seq x y z
N MET A 1 17.29 -16.55 35.74
CA MET A 1 15.91 -16.06 35.85
C MET A 1 15.15 -16.55 34.63
N SER A 2 14.26 -17.53 34.75
CA SER A 2 13.46 -17.99 33.61
C SER A 2 12.44 -16.91 33.26
N SER A 3 12.54 -16.30 32.09
CA SER A 3 11.51 -15.41 31.58
C SER A 3 10.22 -16.21 31.42
N GLN A 4 9.22 -15.97 32.27
CA GLN A 4 7.89 -16.55 32.11
C GLN A 4 7.23 -15.86 30.93
N TYR A 5 7.16 -16.55 29.80
CA TYR A 5 6.36 -16.11 28.67
C TYR A 5 4.89 -16.10 29.07
N LEU A 6 4.19 -15.01 28.73
CA LEU A 6 2.76 -14.89 28.98
C LEU A 6 2.00 -15.91 28.11
N THR A 7 1.20 -16.76 28.74
CA THR A 7 0.34 -17.74 28.06
C THR A 7 -1.04 -17.17 27.69
N SER A 8 -1.39 -16.00 28.22
CA SER A 8 -2.62 -15.28 27.92
C SER A 8 -2.38 -13.77 27.92
N PRO A 9 -3.11 -12.99 27.09
CA PRO A 9 -3.03 -11.54 27.15
C PRO A 9 -3.49 -11.04 28.54
N PRO A 10 -2.85 -10.00 29.10
CA PRO A 10 -3.27 -9.41 30.37
C PRO A 10 -4.70 -8.89 30.24
N GLN A 11 -5.56 -9.21 31.23
CA GLN A 11 -6.94 -8.72 31.24
C GLN A 11 -6.94 -7.20 31.45
N THR A 12 -7.12 -6.45 30.36
CA THR A 12 -7.24 -5.01 30.35
C THR A 12 -8.47 -4.61 29.55
N SER A 13 -9.24 -3.66 30.07
CA SER A 13 -10.35 -3.04 29.36
C SER A 13 -9.90 -1.97 28.35
N LYS A 14 -8.59 -1.66 28.32
CA LYS A 14 -8.02 -0.63 27.46
C LYS A 14 -7.46 -1.25 26.19
N ILE A 15 -7.60 -0.52 25.09
CA ILE A 15 -6.97 -0.87 23.83
C ILE A 15 -5.43 -0.88 24.01
N PRO A 16 -4.70 -1.89 23.51
CA PRO A 16 -3.25 -1.91 23.58
C PRO A 16 -2.63 -0.64 22.98
N LYS A 17 -1.60 -0.10 23.62
CA LYS A 17 -0.99 1.20 23.27
C LYS A 17 -0.50 1.30 21.82
N GLY A 18 -0.21 0.18 21.16
CA GLY A 18 0.23 0.13 19.75
C GLY A 18 -0.91 0.30 18.73
N ILE A 19 -2.15 -0.02 19.09
CA ILE A 19 -3.27 -0.04 18.13
C ILE A 19 -3.59 1.34 17.53
N PRO A 20 -3.60 2.46 18.29
CA PRO A 20 -3.85 3.77 17.70
C PRO A 20 -2.84 4.14 16.59
N TYR A 21 -1.57 3.75 16.75
CA TYR A 21 -0.54 3.97 15.74
C TYR A 21 -0.76 3.12 14.49
N ILE A 22 -1.17 1.86 14.65
CA ILE A 22 -1.50 0.97 13.53
C ILE A 22 -2.70 1.52 12.75
N ILE A 23 -3.74 1.97 13.44
CA ILE A 23 -4.93 2.56 12.81
C ILE A 23 -4.56 3.83 12.03
N GLY A 24 -3.75 4.71 12.62
CA GLY A 24 -3.30 5.93 11.95
C GLY A 24 -2.50 5.62 10.68
N ASN A 25 -1.60 4.64 10.74
CA ASN A 25 -0.81 4.21 9.60
C ASN A 25 -1.68 3.63 8.48
N GLU A 26 -2.58 2.69 8.81
CA GLU A 26 -3.52 2.09 7.84
C GLU A 26 -4.43 3.17 7.22
N ALA A 27 -4.90 4.14 8.01
CA ALA A 27 -5.74 5.21 7.52
C ALA A 27 -4.98 6.10 6.52
N ALA A 28 -3.73 6.45 6.81
CA ALA A 28 -2.90 7.23 5.90
C ALA A 28 -2.58 6.47 4.59
N GLU A 29 -2.24 5.18 4.71
CA GLU A 29 -1.99 4.30 3.56
C GLU A 29 -3.23 4.21 2.67
N ARG A 30 -4.40 3.88 3.24
CA ARG A 30 -5.66 3.83 2.47
C ARG A 30 -6.05 5.16 1.86
N PHE A 31 -5.89 6.26 2.60
CA PHE A 31 -6.19 7.59 2.08
C PHE A 31 -5.36 7.89 0.82
N SER A 32 -4.05 7.67 0.89
CA SER A 32 -3.16 7.86 -0.26
C SER A 32 -3.47 6.91 -1.42
N PHE A 33 -3.75 5.64 -1.13
CA PHE A 33 -4.05 4.63 -2.14
C PHE A 33 -5.34 4.94 -2.91
N TYR A 34 -6.45 5.18 -2.20
CA TYR A 34 -7.72 5.50 -2.85
C TYR A 34 -7.71 6.91 -3.48
N GLY A 35 -7.01 7.87 -2.87
CA GLY A 35 -6.82 9.20 -3.45
C GLY A 35 -6.11 9.14 -4.80
N MET A 36 -4.99 8.42 -4.88
CA MET A 36 -4.28 8.19 -6.14
C MET A 36 -5.15 7.42 -7.15
N LYS A 37 -5.80 6.32 -6.74
CA LYS A 37 -6.66 5.53 -7.65
C LYS A 37 -7.82 6.34 -8.23
N GLY A 38 -8.40 7.24 -7.46
CA GLY A 38 -9.52 8.08 -7.91
C GLY A 38 -9.14 9.02 -9.05
N ILE A 39 -7.90 9.52 -9.06
CA ILE A 39 -7.43 10.48 -10.08
C ILE A 39 -6.57 9.85 -11.18
N LEU A 40 -6.13 8.60 -11.01
CA LEU A 40 -5.11 7.98 -11.87
C LEU A 40 -5.50 7.94 -13.35
N VAL A 41 -6.73 7.51 -13.68
CA VAL A 41 -7.20 7.46 -15.08
C VAL A 41 -7.33 8.85 -15.68
N VAL A 42 -7.84 9.82 -14.91
CA VAL A 42 -7.92 11.23 -15.35
C VAL A 42 -6.52 11.77 -15.62
N PHE A 43 -5.56 11.48 -14.73
CA PHE A 43 -4.17 11.87 -14.91
C PHE A 43 -3.57 11.30 -16.20
N MET A 44 -3.70 10.00 -16.43
CA MET A 44 -3.18 9.33 -17.64
C MET A 44 -3.81 9.88 -18.92
N THR A 45 -5.11 10.17 -18.90
CA THR A 45 -5.85 10.60 -20.09
C THR A 45 -5.77 12.10 -20.35
N GLN A 46 -5.45 12.94 -19.38
CA GLN A 46 -5.55 14.41 -19.53
C GLN A 46 -4.25 15.16 -19.24
N TYR A 47 -3.34 14.62 -18.42
CA TYR A 47 -2.18 15.36 -17.93
C TYR A 47 -0.85 14.69 -18.25
N LEU A 48 -0.81 13.36 -18.36
CA LEU A 48 0.42 12.61 -18.55
C LEU A 48 1.23 13.05 -19.78
N PHE A 49 0.58 13.32 -20.91
CA PHE A 49 1.25 13.74 -22.14
C PHE A 49 1.81 15.18 -22.07
N LEU A 50 1.33 16.00 -21.12
CA LEU A 50 1.78 17.38 -20.91
C LEU A 50 3.05 17.47 -20.05
N LEU A 51 3.51 16.35 -19.48
CA LEU A 51 4.70 16.36 -18.63
C LEU A 51 5.97 16.65 -19.45
N PRO A 52 6.91 17.45 -18.91
CA PRO A 52 8.20 17.67 -19.54
C PRO A 52 8.92 16.33 -19.79
N GLY A 53 9.30 16.08 -21.05
CA GLY A 53 9.95 14.83 -21.46
C GLY A 53 9.00 13.71 -21.89
N SER A 54 7.68 13.96 -21.92
CA SER A 54 6.72 13.05 -22.55
C SER A 54 7.02 12.89 -24.05
N GLN A 55 7.10 11.64 -24.51
CA GLN A 55 7.14 11.31 -25.93
C GLN A 55 5.74 11.27 -26.57
N ALA A 56 4.69 11.24 -25.74
CA ALA A 56 3.31 11.29 -26.20
C ALA A 56 2.95 12.74 -26.53
N VAL A 57 2.54 12.96 -27.79
CA VAL A 57 2.04 14.25 -28.28
C VAL A 57 0.55 14.41 -27.99
N GLU A 58 -0.17 13.30 -27.88
CA GLU A 58 -1.62 13.25 -27.73
C GLU A 58 -2.03 12.58 -26.40
N PRO A 59 -3.23 12.87 -25.88
CA PRO A 59 -3.72 12.24 -24.66
C PRO A 59 -3.94 10.73 -24.83
N MET A 60 -3.71 9.97 -23.76
CA MET A 60 -3.91 8.51 -23.76
C MET A 60 -5.39 8.16 -23.97
N VAL A 61 -5.67 7.16 -24.82
CA VAL A 61 -7.02 6.63 -25.02
C VAL A 61 -7.55 6.03 -23.72
N ASN A 62 -8.82 6.33 -23.40
CA ASN A 62 -9.46 5.91 -22.14
C ASN A 62 -9.40 4.39 -21.91
N ALA A 63 -9.65 3.58 -22.94
CA ALA A 63 -9.59 2.12 -22.85
C ALA A 63 -8.22 1.62 -22.37
N THR A 64 -7.14 2.18 -22.94
CA THR A 64 -5.76 1.86 -22.55
C THR A 64 -5.43 2.32 -21.13
N ALA A 65 -5.91 3.50 -20.73
CA ALA A 65 -5.74 4.01 -19.36
C ALA A 65 -6.44 3.10 -18.33
N VAL A 66 -7.64 2.60 -18.65
CA VAL A 66 -8.38 1.65 -17.81
C VAL A 66 -7.68 0.29 -17.75
N GLU A 67 -7.12 -0.18 -18.85
CA GLU A 67 -6.29 -1.40 -18.87
C GLU A 67 -5.10 -1.29 -17.91
N TYR A 68 -4.33 -0.21 -17.98
CA TYR A 68 -3.21 0.03 -17.05
C TYR A 68 -3.67 0.15 -15.60
N TYR A 69 -4.82 0.78 -15.35
CA TYR A 69 -5.40 0.85 -14.01
C TYR A 69 -5.70 -0.55 -13.44
N HIS A 70 -6.26 -1.46 -14.25
CA HIS A 70 -6.54 -2.83 -13.82
C HIS A 70 -5.27 -3.66 -13.65
N LEU A 71 -4.28 -3.48 -14.54
CA LEU A 71 -2.98 -4.13 -14.41
C LEU A 71 -2.30 -3.71 -13.10
N PHE A 72 -2.27 -2.39 -12.83
CA PHE A 72 -1.74 -1.84 -11.58
C PHE A 72 -2.49 -2.40 -10.36
N THR A 73 -3.83 -2.40 -10.40
CA THR A 73 -4.64 -2.94 -9.29
C THR A 73 -4.36 -4.43 -9.05
N THR A 74 -4.22 -5.21 -10.13
CA THR A 74 -3.88 -6.64 -10.03
C THR A 74 -2.51 -6.83 -9.39
N ALA A 75 -1.51 -6.03 -9.80
CA ALA A 75 -0.18 -6.07 -9.21
C ALA A 75 -0.22 -5.74 -7.70
N VAL A 76 -0.96 -4.72 -7.28
CA VAL A 76 -1.10 -4.35 -5.85
C VAL A 76 -1.71 -5.46 -5.01
N TYR A 77 -2.63 -6.26 -5.56
CA TYR A 77 -3.16 -7.42 -4.83
C TYR A 77 -2.26 -8.66 -4.91
N PHE A 78 -1.37 -8.73 -5.90
CA PHE A 78 -0.45 -9.86 -6.09
C PHE A 78 0.86 -9.71 -5.29
N THR A 79 1.47 -8.53 -5.29
CA THR A 79 2.77 -8.28 -4.63
C THR A 79 2.79 -8.53 -3.12
N PRO A 80 1.71 -8.42 -2.33
CA PRO A 80 1.72 -8.76 -0.92
C PRO A 80 2.08 -10.22 -0.65
N ILE A 81 1.83 -11.14 -1.59
CA ILE A 81 2.26 -12.55 -1.46
C ILE A 81 3.79 -12.62 -1.40
N LEU A 82 4.48 -11.89 -2.28
CA LEU A 82 5.94 -11.80 -2.27
C LEU A 82 6.43 -11.03 -1.05
N GLY A 83 5.75 -9.95 -0.67
CA GLY A 83 6.06 -9.17 0.54
C GLY A 83 5.98 -10.00 1.82
N ALA A 84 4.97 -10.86 1.94
CA ALA A 84 4.81 -11.76 3.09
C ALA A 84 5.96 -12.77 3.17
N LEU A 85 6.33 -13.38 2.03
CA LEU A 85 7.47 -14.30 1.98
C LEU A 85 8.79 -13.61 2.39
N LEU A 86 9.00 -12.37 1.94
CA LEU A 86 10.17 -11.58 2.33
C LEU A 86 10.15 -11.19 3.82
N ALA A 87 8.97 -10.89 4.36
CA ALA A 87 8.77 -10.57 5.77
C ALA A 87 9.08 -11.76 6.67
N ASP A 88 8.64 -12.96 6.29
CA ASP A 88 8.80 -14.17 7.10
C ASP A 88 10.23 -14.71 7.09
N ILE A 89 10.95 -14.59 5.97
CA ILE A 89 12.29 -15.17 5.82
C ILE A 89 13.41 -14.19 6.22
N PHE A 90 13.29 -12.91 5.85
CA PHE A 90 14.44 -11.99 5.89
C PHE A 90 14.24 -10.76 6.78
N LEU A 91 13.16 -10.01 6.57
CA LEU A 91 13.05 -8.63 7.10
C LEU A 91 12.31 -8.56 8.44
N GLY A 92 11.41 -9.51 8.72
CA GLY A 92 10.47 -9.41 9.82
C GLY A 92 9.40 -8.33 9.58
N LYS A 93 8.32 -8.38 10.37
CA LYS A 93 7.13 -7.53 10.16
C LYS A 93 7.42 -6.02 10.20
N TYR A 94 8.28 -5.56 11.12
CA TYR A 94 8.47 -4.13 11.36
C TYR A 94 9.27 -3.48 10.22
N MET A 95 10.38 -4.09 9.80
CA MET A 95 11.17 -3.55 8.70
C MET A 95 10.40 -3.65 7.38
N THR A 96 9.66 -4.73 7.16
CA THR A 96 8.80 -4.86 5.98
C THR A 96 7.84 -3.68 5.86
N ILE A 97 7.08 -3.36 6.91
CA ILE A 97 6.11 -2.24 6.89
C ILE A 97 6.79 -0.88 6.74
N LEU A 98 8.01 -0.71 7.24
CA LEU A 98 8.71 0.57 7.19
C LEU A 98 9.43 0.82 5.86
N THR A 99 9.94 -0.24 5.22
CA THR A 99 10.82 -0.11 4.04
C THR A 99 10.13 -0.41 2.70
N LEU A 100 9.03 -1.17 2.71
CA LEU A 100 8.29 -1.62 1.52
C LEU A 100 6.89 -1.00 1.52
#